data_AF-A0A669DY49-F1
#
_entry.id   AF-A0A669DY49-F1
#
_cell.length_a   1.000
_cell.length_b   1.000
_cell.length_c   1.000
_cell.angle_alpha   90.00
_cell.angle_beta   90.00
_cell.angle_gamma   90.00
#
_symmetry.space_group_name_H-M   'P 1'
#
loop_
_entity.id
_entity.type
_entity.pdbx_description
1 polymer ?
#
loop_
_entity_poly.entity_id
_entity_poly.type
_entity_poly.pdbx_seq_one_letter_code
_entity_poly.pdbx_strand_id
1 'polypeptide(L)'
;MLSSLKLTDTGRYKCSLITENLEKSCYVNLTVGESDVIGSDEPVKANVGEDVILPCHLEPPFNVSTLTVEWKHNKTYVHVYRSMKHDPNQQNSRFINRTSLFCDEIGKGNISLLLRNVSKEDEGLYICHVPKLHSQVRKGNITLKVDAAKHDTKQQFNESINNNSTNNTNGADVTTVIIPVIIAVIIVIIVIIVALYIWKRCQNRRQTGEQNDHPNNEQVEQQQDIPLREEQEQPNPDNLSNSLVSSQNIN
;
A
#
# COMPACT_ATOMS: atom_id res chain seq x y z
N MET A 1 3.89 25.26 -14.28
CA MET A 1 4.28 24.55 -13.05
C MET A 1 4.32 23.06 -13.40
N LEU A 2 5.46 22.39 -13.31
CA LEU A 2 5.58 20.96 -13.61
C LEU A 2 4.88 20.18 -12.49
N SER A 3 3.77 19.50 -12.80
CA SER A 3 2.93 18.78 -11.82
C SER A 3 3.31 17.30 -11.65
N SER A 4 4.22 16.79 -12.49
CA SER A 4 4.75 15.42 -12.41
C SER A 4 6.14 15.39 -13.03
N LEU A 5 7.16 15.25 -12.20
CA LEU A 5 8.56 15.17 -12.64
C LEU A 5 8.87 13.76 -13.14
N LYS A 6 9.51 13.67 -14.30
CA LYS A 6 10.03 12.44 -14.90
C LYS A 6 11.56 12.47 -14.90
N LEU A 7 12.18 11.29 -14.96
CA LEU A 7 13.64 11.16 -15.14
C LEU A 7 14.14 12.01 -16.33
N THR A 8 13.35 12.09 -17.40
CA THR A 8 13.61 12.89 -18.61
C THR A 8 13.59 14.40 -18.40
N ASP A 9 13.04 14.88 -17.28
CA ASP A 9 13.01 16.30 -16.95
C ASP A 9 14.35 16.75 -16.30
N THR A 10 15.27 15.82 -16.05
CA THR A 10 16.63 16.17 -15.61
C THR A 10 17.31 17.05 -16.65
N GLY A 11 17.77 18.22 -16.25
CA GLY A 11 18.39 19.16 -17.16
C GLY A 11 18.66 20.53 -16.56
N ARG A 12 19.30 21.38 -17.36
CA ARG A 12 19.56 22.77 -16.99
C ARG A 12 18.50 23.67 -17.63
N TYR A 13 17.68 24.29 -16.79
CA TYR A 13 16.61 25.20 -17.17
C TYR A 13 17.11 26.64 -17.14
N LYS A 14 16.92 27.38 -18.24
CA LYS A 14 17.25 28.82 -18.33
C LYS A 14 16.00 29.64 -18.01
N CYS A 15 16.08 30.53 -17.04
CA CYS A 15 15.13 31.61 -16.86
C CYS A 15 15.77 32.90 -17.36
N SER A 16 15.07 33.68 -18.19
CA SER A 16 15.59 34.91 -18.77
C SER A 16 14.60 36.06 -18.53
N LEU A 17 15.12 37.22 -18.10
CA LEU A 17 14.43 38.49 -18.05
C LEU A 17 14.99 39.36 -19.18
N ILE A 18 14.15 39.69 -20.14
CA ILE A 18 14.50 40.49 -21.31
C ILE A 18 13.72 41.80 -21.23
N THR A 19 14.42 42.92 -21.19
CA THR A 19 13.88 44.30 -21.24
C THR A 19 14.66 45.10 -22.28
N GLU A 20 14.17 46.28 -22.66
CA GLU A 20 14.74 47.09 -23.76
C GLU A 20 16.25 47.34 -23.62
N ASN A 21 16.78 47.42 -22.40
CA ASN A 21 18.19 47.72 -22.15
C ASN A 21 18.89 46.70 -21.23
N LEU A 22 18.27 45.53 -20.96
CA LEU A 22 18.85 44.55 -20.06
C LEU A 22 18.34 43.13 -20.36
N GLU A 23 19.30 42.23 -20.64
CA GLU A 23 19.10 40.79 -20.63
C GLU A 23 19.80 40.20 -19.40
N LYS A 24 19.02 39.62 -18.49
CA LYS A 24 19.54 38.82 -17.38
C LYS A 24 19.04 37.39 -17.53
N SER A 25 19.89 36.41 -17.26
CA SER A 25 19.45 35.02 -17.18
C SER A 25 20.03 34.33 -15.95
N CYS A 26 19.25 33.40 -15.39
CA CYS A 26 19.73 32.44 -14.41
C CYS A 26 19.45 31.02 -14.90
N TYR A 27 20.22 30.08 -14.38
CA TYR A 27 20.08 28.67 -14.73
C TYR A 27 19.77 27.87 -13.47
N VAL A 28 18.83 26.94 -13.57
CA VAL A 28 18.48 25.99 -12.52
C VAL A 28 18.81 24.60 -13.03
N ASN A 29 19.62 23.84 -12.31
CA ASN A 29 19.82 22.43 -12.60
C ASN A 29 18.74 21.64 -11.86
N LEU A 30 17.94 20.87 -12.61
CA LEU A 30 17.00 19.89 -12.07
C LEU A 30 17.61 18.51 -12.23
N THR A 31 17.62 17.73 -11.15
CA THR A 31 17.98 16.32 -11.17
C THR A 31 16.82 15.53 -10.59
N VAL A 32 16.31 14.57 -11.36
CA VAL A 32 15.26 13.65 -10.94
C VAL A 32 15.90 12.27 -10.78
N GLY A 33 15.89 11.74 -9.56
CA GLY A 33 16.41 10.41 -9.24
C GLY A 33 15.36 9.31 -9.37
N GLU A 34 15.82 8.07 -9.45
CA GLU A 34 14.97 6.90 -9.21
C GLU A 34 14.59 6.85 -7.72
N SER A 35 13.33 6.51 -7.42
CA SER A 35 12.88 6.37 -6.04
C SER A 35 13.16 4.98 -5.51
N ASP A 36 13.82 4.92 -4.36
CA ASP A 36 14.14 3.68 -3.66
C ASP A 36 13.15 3.44 -2.53
N VAL A 37 12.87 2.17 -2.22
CA VAL A 37 12.05 1.78 -1.06
C VAL A 37 12.95 1.68 0.17
N ILE A 38 12.72 2.56 1.13
CA ILE A 38 13.49 2.67 2.37
C ILE A 38 12.67 2.10 3.53
N GLY A 39 13.27 1.14 4.25
CA GLY A 39 12.72 0.55 5.48
C GLY A 39 13.24 1.25 6.74
N SER A 40 13.65 0.46 7.72
CA SER A 40 14.25 0.95 8.97
C SER A 40 15.52 0.17 9.28
N ASP A 41 16.63 0.89 9.46
CA ASP A 41 17.90 0.30 9.91
C ASP A 41 17.84 -0.06 11.39
N GLU A 42 17.09 0.71 12.18
CA GLU A 42 16.88 0.44 13.59
C GLU A 42 15.66 -0.49 13.83
N PRO A 43 15.73 -1.42 14.80
CA PRO A 43 14.58 -2.21 15.19
C PRO A 43 13.46 -1.35 15.80
N VAL A 44 12.24 -1.54 15.30
CA VAL A 44 11.04 -0.97 15.90
C VAL A 44 10.67 -1.80 17.13
N LYS A 45 10.43 -1.15 18.26
CA LYS A 45 10.04 -1.81 19.52
C LYS A 45 8.57 -1.59 19.81
N ALA A 46 7.89 -2.62 20.31
CA ALA A 46 6.52 -2.56 20.79
C ALA A 46 6.34 -3.50 21.98
N ASN A 47 5.42 -3.18 22.89
CA ASN A 47 5.00 -4.12 23.91
C ASN A 47 3.81 -4.95 23.42
N VAL A 48 3.64 -6.16 23.97
CA VAL A 48 2.44 -6.98 23.68
C VAL A 48 1.17 -6.18 24.00
N GLY A 49 0.23 -6.16 23.05
CA GLY A 49 -1.05 -5.44 23.13
C GLY A 49 -1.04 -4.04 22.51
N GLU A 50 0.14 -3.47 22.21
CA GLU A 50 0.22 -2.14 21.61
C GLU A 50 -0.04 -2.14 20.10
N ASP A 51 -0.40 -0.98 19.57
CA ASP A 51 -0.39 -0.71 18.12
C ASP A 51 0.98 -0.13 17.74
N VAL A 52 1.55 -0.57 16.62
CA VAL A 52 2.88 -0.15 16.16
C VAL A 52 2.85 0.27 14.69
N ILE A 53 3.68 1.26 14.34
CA ILE A 53 3.91 1.65 12.96
C ILE A 53 5.24 1.07 12.50
N LEU A 54 5.21 0.28 11.43
CA LEU A 54 6.40 -0.17 10.72
C LEU A 54 6.69 0.84 9.61
N PRO A 55 7.77 1.65 9.72
CA PRO A 55 8.05 2.69 8.77
C PRO A 55 8.55 2.10 7.45
N CYS A 56 7.99 2.58 6.34
CA CYS A 56 8.52 2.34 5.01
C CYS A 56 8.08 3.45 4.07
N HIS A 57 8.99 3.97 3.27
CA HIS A 57 8.72 5.09 2.37
C HIS A 57 9.57 5.03 1.11
N LEU A 58 9.21 5.84 0.12
CA LEU A 58 10.01 6.04 -1.07
C LEU A 58 10.85 7.30 -0.94
N GLU A 59 12.14 7.20 -1.27
CA GLU A 59 13.07 8.32 -1.28
C GLU A 59 13.82 8.36 -2.64
N PRO A 60 13.75 9.48 -3.40
CA PRO A 60 12.86 10.62 -3.18
C PRO A 60 11.36 10.23 -3.24
N PRO A 61 10.47 11.04 -2.64
CA PRO A 61 9.02 10.78 -2.64
C PRO A 61 8.43 10.57 -4.04
N PHE A 62 7.69 9.48 -4.22
CA PHE A 62 7.00 9.14 -5.46
C PHE A 62 5.59 8.64 -5.22
N ASN A 63 4.65 9.04 -6.09
CA ASN A 63 3.25 8.66 -5.96
C ASN A 63 3.05 7.18 -6.35
N VAL A 64 2.90 6.33 -5.35
CA VAL A 64 2.69 4.88 -5.54
C VAL A 64 1.22 4.47 -5.49
N SER A 65 0.27 5.42 -5.55
CA SER A 65 -1.17 5.13 -5.39
C SER A 65 -1.71 4.13 -6.40
N THR A 66 -1.15 4.11 -7.61
CA THR A 66 -1.53 3.21 -8.71
C THR A 66 -0.72 1.90 -8.73
N LEU A 67 0.35 1.81 -7.94
CA LEU A 67 1.21 0.64 -7.88
C LEU A 67 0.74 -0.34 -6.80
N THR A 68 1.21 -1.59 -6.92
CA THR A 68 1.04 -2.60 -5.88
C THR A 68 2.06 -2.38 -4.76
N VAL A 69 1.60 -2.42 -3.51
CA VAL A 69 2.44 -2.43 -2.31
C VAL A 69 2.16 -3.73 -1.54
N GLU A 70 3.21 -4.48 -1.27
CA GLU A 70 3.15 -5.73 -0.53
C GLU A 70 3.93 -5.60 0.76
N TRP A 71 3.34 -6.07 1.86
CA TRP A 71 4.03 -6.31 3.12
C TRP A 71 4.10 -7.81 3.39
N LYS A 72 5.29 -8.30 3.75
CA LYS A 72 5.54 -9.72 4.06
C LYS A 72 6.23 -9.89 5.41
N HIS A 73 5.87 -10.95 6.12
CA HIS A 73 6.50 -11.44 7.34
C HIS A 73 6.65 -12.95 7.21
N ASN A 74 7.87 -13.47 7.39
CA ASN A 74 8.18 -14.90 7.23
C ASN A 74 7.62 -15.52 5.93
N LYS A 75 7.76 -14.80 4.81
CA LYS A 75 7.26 -15.18 3.46
C LYS A 75 5.73 -15.19 3.30
N THR A 76 4.96 -14.85 4.34
CA THR A 76 3.50 -14.71 4.26
C THR A 76 3.10 -13.25 4.05
N TYR A 77 1.98 -13.01 3.37
CA TYR A 77 1.47 -11.65 3.17
C TYR A 77 0.83 -11.13 4.45
N VAL A 78 1.34 -9.99 4.91
CA VAL A 78 0.85 -9.23 6.07
C VAL A 78 -0.23 -8.24 5.63
N HIS A 79 -0.03 -7.60 4.49
CA HIS A 79 -0.94 -6.63 3.90
C HIS A 79 -0.66 -6.51 2.40
N VAL A 80 -1.70 -6.36 1.59
CA VAL A 80 -1.57 -6.08 0.16
C VAL A 80 -2.44 -4.87 -0.17
N TYR A 81 -1.86 -3.91 -0.89
CA TYR A 81 -2.55 -2.81 -1.51
C TYR A 81 -2.34 -2.89 -3.02
N ARG A 82 -3.43 -2.92 -3.78
CA ARG A 82 -3.43 -2.94 -5.24
C ARG A 82 -4.75 -2.41 -5.78
N SER A 83 -4.76 -1.94 -7.02
CA SER A 83 -5.97 -1.34 -7.62
C SER A 83 -6.56 -0.22 -6.75
N MET A 84 -5.68 0.60 -6.17
CA MET A 84 -6.00 1.74 -5.31
C MET A 84 -6.76 1.40 -4.01
N LYS A 85 -6.73 0.15 -3.56
CA LYS A 85 -7.43 -0.31 -2.36
C LYS A 85 -6.67 -1.42 -1.62
N HIS A 86 -7.07 -1.66 -0.38
CA HIS A 86 -6.68 -2.86 0.34
C HIS A 86 -7.23 -4.12 -0.35
N ASP A 87 -6.40 -5.14 -0.50
CA ASP A 87 -6.75 -6.45 -1.06
C ASP A 87 -6.49 -7.55 -0.02
N PRO A 88 -7.55 -8.15 0.56
CA PRO A 88 -7.41 -9.18 1.59
C PRO A 88 -7.19 -10.58 1.04
N ASN A 89 -7.31 -10.82 -0.28
CA ASN A 89 -7.42 -12.17 -0.85
C ASN A 89 -6.21 -13.08 -0.56
N GLN A 90 -5.02 -12.49 -0.46
CA GLN A 90 -3.77 -13.22 -0.18
C GLN A 90 -3.25 -13.02 1.23
N GLN A 91 -3.94 -12.21 2.05
CA GLN A 91 -3.48 -11.85 3.38
C GLN A 91 -3.60 -13.04 4.34
N ASN A 92 -2.56 -13.26 5.15
CA ASN A 92 -2.61 -14.27 6.19
C ASN A 92 -3.65 -13.89 7.26
N SER A 93 -4.45 -14.88 7.68
CA SER A 93 -5.55 -14.70 8.62
C SER A 93 -5.14 -14.03 9.95
N ARG A 94 -3.90 -14.22 10.41
CA ARG A 94 -3.38 -13.60 11.65
C ARG A 94 -3.33 -12.06 11.61
N PHE A 95 -3.34 -11.48 10.42
CA PHE A 95 -3.20 -10.03 10.19
C PHE A 95 -4.50 -9.36 9.74
N ILE A 96 -5.54 -10.14 9.45
CA ILE A 96 -6.86 -9.61 9.07
C ILE A 96 -7.38 -8.69 10.18
N ASN A 97 -7.92 -7.52 9.80
CA ASN A 97 -8.41 -6.47 10.69
C ASN A 97 -7.37 -5.86 11.65
N ARG A 98 -6.10 -6.26 11.55
CA ARG A 98 -5.00 -5.73 12.37
C ARG A 98 -4.07 -4.83 11.59
N THR A 99 -4.17 -4.77 10.26
CA THR A 99 -3.22 -4.02 9.44
C THR A 99 -3.88 -2.98 8.55
N SER A 100 -3.22 -1.82 8.40
CA SER A 100 -3.67 -0.77 7.48
C SER A 100 -2.51 0.10 7.01
N LEU A 101 -2.56 0.56 5.77
CA LEU A 101 -1.70 1.63 5.26
C LEU A 101 -2.32 3.02 5.48
N PHE A 102 -1.49 4.05 5.44
CA PHE A 102 -1.92 5.45 5.49
C PHE A 102 -2.32 5.95 4.10
N CYS A 103 -3.57 5.66 3.67
CA CYS A 103 -4.05 5.95 2.31
C CYS A 103 -3.85 7.40 1.82
N ASP A 104 -3.86 8.36 2.75
CA ASP A 104 -3.66 9.78 2.45
C ASP A 104 -2.20 10.14 2.17
N GLU A 105 -1.26 9.30 2.60
CA GLU A 105 0.19 9.51 2.47
C GLU A 105 0.82 8.63 1.38
N ILE A 106 0.10 7.60 0.89
CA ILE A 106 0.53 6.75 -0.24
C ILE A 106 0.87 7.58 -1.48
N GLY A 107 0.10 8.65 -1.75
CA GLY A 107 0.37 9.56 -2.87
C GLY A 107 1.66 10.36 -2.75
N LYS A 108 2.22 10.42 -1.53
CA LYS A 108 3.47 11.10 -1.19
C LYS A 108 4.61 10.11 -0.96
N GLY A 109 4.43 8.83 -1.31
CA GLY A 109 5.46 7.81 -1.16
C GLY A 109 5.56 7.16 0.23
N ASN A 110 4.68 7.51 1.18
CA ASN A 110 4.65 6.82 2.47
C ASN A 110 3.82 5.55 2.37
N ILE A 111 4.47 4.41 2.59
CA ILE A 111 3.87 3.08 2.55
C ILE A 111 4.01 2.33 3.89
N SER A 112 4.13 3.10 4.98
CA SER A 112 4.22 2.58 6.34
C SER A 112 2.98 1.79 6.72
N LEU A 113 3.17 0.76 7.53
CA LEU A 113 2.11 -0.15 7.95
C LEU A 113 1.79 0.06 9.43
N LEU A 114 0.53 0.34 9.74
CA LEU A 114 0.01 0.20 11.09
C LEU A 114 -0.31 -1.28 11.35
N LEU A 115 0.25 -1.85 12.40
CA LEU A 115 -0.08 -3.19 12.92
C LEU A 115 -0.66 -3.04 14.33
N ARG A 116 -1.87 -3.57 14.53
CA ARG A 116 -2.65 -3.41 15.77
C ARG A 116 -2.53 -4.61 16.70
N ASN A 117 -2.63 -4.35 18.00
CA ASN A 117 -2.66 -5.36 19.06
C ASN A 117 -1.52 -6.38 18.89
N VAL A 118 -0.27 -5.92 18.91
CA VAL A 118 0.93 -6.71 18.65
C VAL A 118 1.03 -7.90 19.63
N SER A 119 1.37 -9.07 19.10
CA SER A 119 1.62 -10.28 19.87
C SER A 119 3.09 -10.70 19.75
N LYS A 120 3.56 -11.62 20.62
CA LYS A 120 4.97 -12.06 20.57
C LYS A 120 5.31 -12.76 19.25
N GLU A 121 4.32 -13.40 18.62
CA GLU A 121 4.46 -14.07 17.32
C GLU A 121 4.60 -13.08 16.15
N ASP A 122 4.30 -11.79 16.35
CA ASP A 122 4.55 -10.75 15.34
C ASP A 122 6.03 -10.35 15.27
N GLU A 123 6.86 -10.72 16.25
CA GLU A 123 8.29 -10.39 16.25
C GLU A 123 8.98 -10.91 14.97
N GLY A 124 9.93 -10.13 14.44
CA GLY A 124 10.81 -10.55 13.36
C GLY A 124 10.92 -9.56 12.22
N LEU A 125 11.37 -10.07 11.07
CA LEU A 125 11.64 -9.28 9.88
C LEU A 125 10.37 -9.11 9.04
N TYR A 126 10.04 -7.85 8.79
CA TYR A 126 9.04 -7.41 7.82
C TYR A 126 9.73 -6.85 6.58
N ILE A 127 9.12 -7.10 5.42
CA ILE A 127 9.58 -6.60 4.13
C ILE A 127 8.43 -5.84 3.49
N CYS A 128 8.63 -4.53 3.25
CA CYS A 128 7.79 -3.76 2.34
C CYS A 128 8.36 -3.86 0.93
N HIS A 129 7.50 -4.01 -0.08
CA HIS A 129 7.91 -4.27 -1.46
C HIS A 129 6.99 -3.59 -2.45
N VAL A 130 7.57 -2.91 -3.44
CA VAL A 130 6.85 -2.29 -4.56
C VAL A 130 7.33 -2.92 -5.87
N PRO A 131 6.73 -4.03 -6.34
CA PRO A 131 7.30 -4.86 -7.41
C PRO A 131 7.52 -4.12 -8.74
N LYS A 132 6.60 -3.21 -9.07
CA LYS A 132 6.60 -2.44 -10.32
C LYS A 132 7.26 -1.05 -10.17
N LEU A 133 8.00 -0.81 -9.10
CA LEU A 133 8.78 0.42 -8.97
C LEU A 133 9.95 0.42 -9.97
N HIS A 134 10.16 1.55 -10.63
CA HIS A 134 11.28 1.76 -11.54
C HIS A 134 12.54 2.16 -10.75
N SER A 135 13.05 1.21 -9.96
CA SER A 135 14.31 1.31 -9.22
C SER A 135 14.89 -0.09 -9.03
N GLN A 136 16.18 -0.20 -8.71
CA GLN A 136 16.79 -1.47 -8.27
C GLN A 136 16.43 -1.81 -6.81
N VAL A 137 16.19 -0.80 -5.97
CA VAL A 137 15.86 -0.95 -4.55
C VAL A 137 14.34 -0.87 -4.38
N ARG A 138 13.67 -1.99 -4.61
CA ARG A 138 12.19 -2.09 -4.54
C ARG A 138 11.68 -2.57 -3.18
N LYS A 139 12.59 -2.88 -2.25
CA LYS A 139 12.29 -3.53 -0.98
C LYS A 139 12.94 -2.78 0.18
N GLY A 140 12.17 -2.57 1.24
CA GLY A 140 12.66 -2.10 2.53
C GLY A 140 12.51 -3.19 3.59
N ASN A 141 13.50 -3.30 4.48
CA ASN A 141 13.51 -4.25 5.58
C ASN A 141 13.22 -3.51 6.90
N ILE A 142 12.40 -4.10 7.76
CA ILE A 142 12.06 -3.56 9.08
C ILE A 142 12.08 -4.71 10.09
N THR A 143 12.84 -4.57 11.17
CA THR A 143 12.81 -5.55 12.27
C THR A 143 11.88 -5.07 13.38
N LEU A 144 10.84 -5.84 13.70
CA LEU A 144 10.00 -5.61 14.88
C LEU A 144 10.56 -6.43 16.05
N LYS A 145 10.66 -5.81 17.22
CA LYS A 145 11.00 -6.43 18.51
C LYS A 145 9.86 -6.25 19.50
N VAL A 146 9.42 -7.35 20.11
CA VAL A 146 8.23 -7.36 20.96
C VAL A 146 8.61 -7.68 22.39
N ASP A 147 8.43 -6.71 23.27
CA ASP A 147 8.65 -6.84 24.71
C ASP A 147 7.37 -7.30 25.42
N ALA A 148 7.51 -7.83 26.64
CA ALA A 148 6.37 -8.24 27.45
C ALA A 148 5.38 -7.08 27.67
N ALA A 149 4.10 -7.39 27.86
CA ALA A 149 3.10 -6.39 28.18
C ALA A 149 3.55 -5.58 29.39
N LYS A 150 3.48 -4.24 29.30
CA LYS A 150 3.61 -3.41 30.50
C LYS A 150 2.40 -3.73 31.36
N HIS A 151 2.62 -4.43 32.47
CA HIS A 151 1.65 -4.39 33.54
C HIS A 151 1.57 -2.95 34.01
N ASP A 152 0.44 -2.30 33.75
CA ASP A 152 0.06 -1.10 34.48
C ASP A 152 0.10 -1.46 35.95
N THR A 153 1.21 -1.12 36.60
CA THR A 153 1.23 -1.02 38.05
C THR A 153 0.34 0.17 38.35
N LYS A 154 -0.98 -0.07 38.43
CA LYS A 154 -1.84 0.76 39.24
C LYS A 154 -1.25 0.68 40.64
N GLN A 155 -0.35 1.59 40.97
CA GLN A 155 -0.12 1.92 42.35
C GLN A 155 -1.51 2.28 42.87
N GLN A 156 -2.00 1.47 43.81
CA GLN A 156 -2.96 1.95 44.79
C GLN A 156 -2.36 3.23 45.35
N PHE A 157 -2.79 4.38 44.84
CA PHE A 157 -2.81 5.56 45.68
C PHE A 157 -3.96 5.30 46.65
N ASN A 158 -3.59 4.91 47.87
CA ASN A 158 -4.47 4.84 49.01
C ASN A 158 -4.96 6.28 49.25
N GLU A 159 -6.04 6.62 48.56
CA GLU A 159 -6.81 7.82 48.81
C GLU A 159 -7.32 7.70 50.24
N SER A 160 -6.68 8.46 51.14
CA SER A 160 -7.18 8.63 52.49
C SER A 160 -8.49 9.40 52.36
N ILE A 161 -9.59 8.73 52.68
CA ILE A 161 -10.90 9.37 52.85
C ILE A 161 -10.77 10.36 54.01
N ASN A 162 -10.55 11.62 53.67
CA ASN A 162 -10.91 12.74 54.54
C ASN A 162 -12.33 13.15 54.13
N ASN A 163 -13.31 12.51 54.78
CA ASN A 163 -14.66 13.06 54.84
C ASN A 163 -14.54 14.47 55.39
N ASN A 164 -14.94 15.47 54.59
CA ASN A 164 -15.67 16.63 55.10
C ASN A 164 -16.23 17.48 53.96
N SER A 165 -17.48 17.87 54.19
CA SER A 165 -18.19 19.02 53.64
C SER A 165 -19.01 18.79 52.36
N THR A 166 -20.31 18.43 52.48
CA THR A 166 -21.50 19.32 52.43
C THR A 166 -21.65 20.08 51.09
N ASN A 167 -22.77 20.06 50.36
CA ASN A 167 -24.18 19.89 50.70
C ASN A 167 -24.97 19.37 49.49
N ASN A 168 -26.02 18.60 49.78
CA ASN A 168 -27.12 18.31 48.87
C ASN A 168 -27.86 19.60 48.48
N THR A 169 -28.16 19.76 47.19
CA THR A 169 -29.33 20.52 46.74
C THR A 169 -29.99 19.77 45.59
N ASN A 170 -31.03 19.01 45.93
CA ASN A 170 -32.03 18.57 44.97
C ASN A 170 -32.86 19.79 44.57
N GLY A 171 -32.58 20.32 43.38
CA GLY A 171 -33.45 21.25 42.68
C GLY A 171 -33.61 20.73 41.26
N ALA A 172 -34.70 20.01 40.99
CA ALA A 172 -35.05 19.58 39.65
C ALA A 172 -35.47 20.80 38.82
N ASP A 173 -34.49 21.45 38.17
CA ASP A 173 -34.73 22.43 37.12
C ASP A 173 -34.78 21.69 35.77
N VAL A 174 -35.95 21.74 35.13
CA VAL A 174 -36.29 21.05 33.87
C VAL A 174 -35.48 21.58 32.67
N THR A 175 -34.57 22.54 32.88
CA THR A 175 -33.65 23.06 31.85
C THR A 175 -32.33 22.29 31.72
N THR A 176 -32.04 21.31 32.60
CA THR A 176 -30.70 20.69 32.73
C THR A 176 -30.49 19.43 31.87
N VAL A 177 -31.53 18.89 31.23
CA VAL A 177 -31.46 17.61 30.47
C VAL A 177 -31.35 17.84 28.96
N ILE A 178 -31.81 18.98 28.46
CA ILE A 178 -31.90 19.24 27.01
C ILE A 178 -30.50 19.50 26.42
N ILE A 179 -29.64 20.24 27.14
CA ILE A 179 -28.28 20.55 26.70
C ILE A 179 -27.40 19.30 26.52
N PRO A 180 -27.30 18.35 27.49
CA PRO A 180 -26.51 17.14 27.29
C PRO A 180 -27.08 16.24 26.20
N VAL A 181 -28.40 16.22 25.99
CA VAL A 181 -29.03 15.45 24.90
C VAL A 181 -28.71 16.06 23.54
N ILE A 182 -28.78 17.39 23.39
CA ILE A 182 -28.40 18.08 22.15
C ILE A 182 -26.91 17.87 21.85
N ILE A 183 -26.04 17.99 22.86
CA ILE A 183 -24.61 17.72 22.71
C ILE A 183 -24.38 16.27 22.27
N ALA A 184 -25.05 15.30 22.89
CA ALA A 184 -24.95 13.89 22.49
C ALA A 184 -25.42 13.67 21.04
N VAL A 185 -26.51 14.30 20.63
CA VAL A 185 -27.02 14.23 19.25
C VAL A 185 -26.05 14.87 18.26
N ILE A 186 -25.48 16.04 18.57
CA ILE A 186 -24.45 16.69 17.74
C ILE A 186 -23.21 15.80 17.62
N ILE A 187 -22.75 15.19 18.71
CA ILE A 187 -21.61 14.25 18.69
C ILE A 187 -21.92 13.06 17.78
N VAL A 188 -23.12 12.47 17.90
CA VAL A 188 -23.54 11.35 17.02
C VAL A 188 -23.59 11.79 15.56
N ILE A 189 -24.12 12.97 15.26
CA ILE A 189 -24.14 13.53 13.90
C ILE A 189 -22.72 13.75 13.38
N ILE A 190 -21.82 14.32 14.18
CA ILE A 190 -20.42 14.52 13.79
C ILE A 190 -19.73 13.19 13.53
N VAL A 191 -19.94 12.17 14.37
CA VAL A 191 -19.39 10.82 14.17
C VAL A 191 -19.91 10.21 12.86
N ILE A 192 -21.20 10.36 12.56
CA ILE A 192 -21.79 9.92 11.29
C ILE A 192 -21.17 10.68 10.12
N ILE A 193 -21.06 12.01 10.20
CA ILE A 193 -20.46 12.83 9.12
C ILE A 193 -18.99 12.44 8.91
N VAL A 194 -18.21 12.23 9.96
CA VAL A 194 -16.81 11.80 9.88
C VAL A 194 -16.72 10.39 9.30
N ALA A 195 -17.57 9.46 9.73
CA ALA A 195 -17.64 8.11 9.17
C ALA A 195 -18.02 8.15 7.68
N LEU A 196 -19.01 8.96 7.29
CA LEU A 196 -19.41 9.19 5.91
C LEU A 196 -18.32 9.89 5.12
N TYR A 197 -17.57 10.81 5.71
CA TYR A 197 -16.46 11.49 5.06
C TYR A 197 -15.29 10.53 4.84
N ILE A 198 -14.92 9.73 5.83
CA ILE A 198 -13.89 8.68 5.72
C ILE A 198 -14.35 7.62 4.72
N TRP A 199 -15.60 7.18 4.80
CA TRP A 199 -16.16 6.21 3.87
C TRP A 199 -16.23 6.78 2.45
N LYS A 200 -16.65 8.03 2.26
CA LYS A 200 -16.68 8.73 0.97
C LYS A 200 -15.27 9.03 0.46
N ARG A 201 -14.30 9.31 1.31
CA ARG A 201 -12.87 9.45 0.93
C ARG A 201 -12.28 8.10 0.50
N CYS A 202 -12.69 7.02 1.17
CA CYS A 202 -12.40 5.63 0.78
C CYS A 202 -13.18 5.19 -0.48
N GLN A 203 -14.39 5.70 -0.72
CA GLN A 203 -15.28 5.29 -1.81
C GLN A 203 -15.07 6.15 -3.08
N ASN A 204 -14.75 7.43 -2.96
CA ASN A 204 -14.55 8.33 -4.10
C ASN A 204 -13.30 7.94 -4.90
N ARG A 205 -12.31 7.27 -4.27
CA ARG A 205 -11.24 6.59 -5.01
C ARG A 205 -11.69 5.32 -5.75
N ARG A 206 -12.90 4.79 -5.51
CA ARG A 206 -13.48 3.64 -6.24
C ARG A 206 -14.06 4.03 -7.61
N GLN A 207 -14.47 5.27 -7.85
CA GLN A 207 -15.18 5.66 -9.08
C GLN A 207 -14.30 6.24 -10.19
N THR A 208 -13.09 6.73 -9.89
CA THR A 208 -12.21 7.32 -10.93
C THR A 208 -11.51 6.27 -11.82
N GLY A 209 -11.81 4.97 -11.65
CA GLY A 209 -11.16 3.87 -12.38
C GLY A 209 -12.12 2.90 -13.07
N GLU A 210 -13.43 3.19 -13.13
CA GLU A 210 -14.42 2.26 -13.68
C GLU A 210 -15.44 2.98 -14.57
N GLN A 211 -14.95 3.65 -15.61
CA GLN A 211 -15.77 4.00 -16.77
C GLN A 211 -14.87 4.24 -18.00
N ASN A 212 -14.25 3.17 -18.50
CA ASN A 212 -13.78 3.01 -19.88
C ASN A 212 -13.41 1.54 -20.09
N ASP A 213 -14.38 0.63 -19.97
CA ASP A 213 -14.30 -0.69 -20.60
C ASP A 213 -15.72 -1.13 -20.93
N HIS A 214 -16.07 -0.95 -22.20
CA HIS A 214 -17.24 -1.56 -22.81
C HIS A 214 -16.88 -3.03 -23.08
N PRO A 215 -17.70 -4.02 -22.70
CA PRO A 215 -17.40 -5.41 -22.99
C PRO A 215 -17.65 -5.64 -24.49
N ASN A 216 -16.58 -5.74 -25.28
CA ASN A 216 -16.67 -6.37 -26.58
C ASN A 216 -16.77 -7.88 -26.36
N ASN A 217 -17.83 -8.46 -26.90
CA ASN A 217 -18.11 -9.88 -26.91
C ASN A 217 -16.91 -10.69 -27.42
N GLU A 218 -16.29 -11.49 -26.56
CA GLU A 218 -15.56 -12.68 -26.98
C GLU A 218 -16.49 -13.89 -26.84
N GLN A 219 -16.79 -14.47 -27.99
CA GLN A 219 -17.59 -15.68 -28.12
C GLN A 219 -16.81 -16.86 -27.52
N VAL A 220 -17.47 -17.59 -26.64
CA VAL A 220 -17.04 -18.92 -26.22
C VAL A 220 -17.34 -19.88 -27.37
N GLU A 221 -16.33 -20.23 -28.16
CA GLU A 221 -16.43 -21.38 -29.07
C GLU A 221 -16.41 -22.68 -28.23
N GLN A 222 -17.51 -23.42 -28.35
CA GLN A 222 -17.68 -24.76 -27.81
C GLN A 222 -17.05 -25.75 -28.79
N GLN A 223 -16.00 -26.46 -28.39
CA GLN A 223 -15.50 -27.60 -29.15
C GLN A 223 -16.28 -28.85 -28.75
N GLN A 224 -17.02 -29.42 -29.70
CA GLN A 224 -17.67 -30.73 -29.61
C GLN A 224 -17.20 -31.63 -30.77
N ASP A 225 -17.05 -32.91 -30.47
CA ASP A 225 -16.30 -33.96 -31.18
C ASP A 225 -16.98 -34.58 -32.45
N ILE A 226 -16.13 -35.13 -33.38
CA ILE A 226 -16.31 -36.26 -34.37
C ILE A 226 -16.92 -35.96 -35.80
N PRO A 227 -16.50 -36.61 -36.94
CA PRO A 227 -15.18 -37.04 -37.47
C PRO A 227 -14.94 -36.81 -39.01
N LEU A 228 -13.70 -37.09 -39.47
CA LEU A 228 -13.23 -37.58 -40.80
C LEU A 228 -13.84 -37.03 -42.12
N ARG A 229 -12.97 -36.40 -42.94
CA ARG A 229 -12.86 -36.74 -44.38
C ARG A 229 -11.45 -36.45 -44.92
N GLU A 230 -10.97 -37.41 -45.69
CA GLU A 230 -9.72 -37.44 -46.46
C GLU A 230 -9.65 -36.32 -47.50
N GLU A 231 -8.45 -35.81 -47.76
CA GLU A 231 -7.89 -35.80 -49.12
C GLU A 231 -6.36 -35.76 -49.09
N GLN A 232 -5.79 -36.55 -50.01
CA GLN A 232 -4.37 -36.78 -50.35
C GLN A 232 -3.78 -35.51 -51.03
N GLU A 233 -2.47 -35.25 -51.18
CA GLU A 233 -1.41 -36.02 -51.84
C GLU A 233 -0.08 -35.19 -51.74
N GLN A 234 1.01 -35.70 -51.14
CA GLN A 234 2.32 -36.09 -51.76
C GLN A 234 3.52 -35.08 -51.70
N PRO A 235 4.80 -35.53 -51.86
CA PRO A 235 5.79 -35.45 -50.77
C PRO A 235 7.24 -34.95 -51.13
N ASN A 236 8.08 -34.83 -50.08
CA ASN A 236 9.56 -35.03 -50.00
C ASN A 236 10.50 -34.05 -50.74
N PRO A 237 11.84 -34.07 -50.52
CA PRO A 237 12.71 -34.69 -49.49
C PRO A 237 13.60 -33.64 -48.75
N ASP A 238 14.23 -33.91 -47.60
CA ASP A 238 15.52 -34.59 -47.48
C ASP A 238 15.81 -34.94 -46.02
N ASN A 239 15.98 -36.23 -45.73
CA ASN A 239 16.83 -36.70 -44.64
C ASN A 239 17.28 -38.12 -44.96
N LEU A 240 18.51 -38.28 -45.47
CA LEU A 240 19.15 -39.58 -45.61
C LEU A 240 20.61 -39.50 -45.20
N SER A 241 20.86 -39.66 -43.91
CA SER A 241 22.12 -40.17 -43.41
C SER A 241 21.81 -41.32 -42.46
N ASN A 242 21.88 -42.54 -42.97
CA ASN A 242 22.61 -43.62 -42.31
C ASN A 242 22.63 -44.90 -43.16
N SER A 243 23.81 -45.51 -43.17
CA SER A 243 24.13 -46.87 -43.62
C SER A 243 24.23 -47.07 -45.14
N LEU A 244 25.47 -47.10 -45.62
CA LEU A 244 26.06 -48.32 -46.20
C LEU A 244 27.59 -48.11 -46.27
N VAL A 245 28.26 -48.64 -45.26
CA VAL A 245 29.69 -48.93 -45.33
C VAL A 245 29.86 -50.21 -46.16
N SER A 246 30.97 -50.25 -46.90
CA SER A 246 31.58 -51.44 -47.52
C SER A 246 31.13 -51.75 -48.94
N SER A 247 31.92 -51.29 -49.91
CA SER A 247 32.70 -52.23 -50.73
C SER A 247 33.77 -51.48 -51.54
N GLN A 248 35.02 -51.81 -51.21
CA GLN A 248 36.11 -52.16 -52.13
C GLN A 248 36.63 -51.13 -53.16
N ASN A 249 37.93 -50.85 -53.02
CA ASN A 249 38.99 -50.86 -54.04
C ASN A 249 38.61 -50.62 -55.51
N ILE A 250 39.32 -49.69 -56.17
CA ILE A 250 40.37 -49.97 -57.19
C ILE A 250 40.80 -48.63 -57.83
N ASN A 251 42.12 -48.43 -57.88
CA ASN A 251 42.95 -47.44 -58.60
C ASN A 251 43.03 -46.00 -58.07
#